data_AF-A0A4R7SZA2-F1
#
_entry.id   AF-A0A4R7SZA2-F1
#
_cell.length_a   1.000
_cell.length_b   1.000
_cell.length_c   1.000
_cell.angle_alpha   90.00
_cell.angle_beta   90.00
_cell.angle_gamma   90.00
#
_symmetry.space_group_name_H-M   'P 1'
#
loop_
_entity.id
_entity.type
_entity.pdbx_description
1 polymer ?
#
loop_
_entity_poly.entity_id
_entity_poly.type
_entity_poly.pdbx_seq_one_letter_code
_entity_poly.pdbx_strand_id
1 'polypeptide(L)' 'MEPSRATTRRHLSTSPFKPRVPEPVKTFEEGDRVSHDKEGLGRITAVEGTHAVVVDLGGGRLLRVVSPFDKLHLL' A
#
# COMPACT_ATOMS: atom_id res chain seq x y z
N MET A 1 -4.85 27.19 31.78
CA MET A 1 -5.77 26.89 30.66
C MET A 1 -5.16 25.71 29.92
N GLU A 2 -5.57 24.50 30.30
CA GLU A 2 -4.97 23.24 29.81
C GLU A 2 -5.78 22.72 28.62
N PRO A 3 -5.16 22.33 27.49
CA PRO A 3 -5.91 21.74 26.40
C PRO A 3 -6.27 20.30 26.75
N SER A 4 -7.58 20.04 26.87
CA SER A 4 -8.18 18.73 27.05
C SER A 4 -7.72 17.76 25.95
N ARG A 5 -6.98 16.72 26.35
CA ARG A 5 -6.52 15.64 25.47
C ARG A 5 -7.72 14.82 25.01
N ALA A 6 -8.09 14.93 23.73
CA ALA A 6 -9.15 14.13 23.13
C ALA A 6 -8.78 12.64 23.20
N THR A 7 -9.47 11.89 24.04
CA THR A 7 -9.30 10.43 24.16
C THR A 7 -9.92 9.76 22.94
N THR A 8 -9.16 8.94 22.21
CA THR A 8 -9.68 8.13 21.09
C THR A 8 -10.78 7.22 21.63
N ARG A 9 -12.05 7.51 21.28
CA ARG A 9 -13.21 6.70 21.73
C ARG A 9 -13.08 5.26 21.21
N ARG A 10 -13.12 4.29 22.12
CA ARG A 10 -13.28 2.87 21.79
C ARG A 10 -14.68 2.60 21.24
N HIS A 11 -14.75 1.85 20.14
CA HIS A 11 -16.01 1.43 19.53
C HIS A 11 -16.70 0.37 20.39
N LEU A 12 -17.99 0.58 20.69
CA LEU A 12 -18.85 -0.36 21.41
C LEU A 12 -19.32 -1.48 20.46
N SER A 13 -19.48 -2.71 20.97
CA SER A 13 -19.85 -3.92 20.19
C SER A 13 -21.21 -3.85 19.48
N THR A 14 -22.05 -2.86 19.78
CA THR A 14 -23.42 -2.72 19.25
C THR A 14 -23.53 -1.73 18.09
N SER A 15 -22.42 -1.25 17.54
CA SER A 15 -22.44 -0.21 16.51
C SER A 15 -22.86 -0.76 15.13
N PRO A 16 -23.93 -0.23 14.50
CA PRO A 16 -24.36 -0.63 13.15
C PRO A 16 -23.46 -0.05 12.03
N PHE A 17 -22.52 0.84 12.36
CA PHE A 17 -21.56 1.38 11.41
C PHE A 17 -20.46 0.33 11.15
N LYS A 18 -20.61 -0.42 10.05
CA LYS A 18 -19.57 -1.34 9.56
C LYS A 18 -18.28 -0.56 9.24
N PRO A 19 -17.11 -1.02 9.72
CA PRO A 19 -15.84 -0.42 9.33
C PRO A 19 -15.65 -0.52 7.82
N ARG A 20 -15.12 0.55 7.21
CA ARG A 20 -14.78 0.58 5.78
C ARG A 20 -13.81 -0.57 5.53
N VAL A 21 -14.24 -1.55 4.74
CA VAL A 21 -13.39 -2.67 4.31
C VAL A 21 -12.19 -2.05 3.61
N PRO A 22 -10.94 -2.33 4.03
CA PRO A 22 -9.77 -1.82 3.34
C PRO A 22 -9.89 -2.25 1.88
N GLU A 23 -9.76 -1.26 1.00
CA GLU A 23 -9.85 -1.44 -0.45
C GLU A 23 -8.92 -2.59 -0.84
N PRO A 24 -9.35 -3.52 -1.73
CA PRO A 24 -8.57 -4.69 -2.06
C PRO A 24 -7.20 -4.22 -2.51
N VAL A 25 -6.20 -4.47 -1.67
CA VAL A 25 -4.85 -4.03 -1.95
C VAL A 25 -4.48 -4.72 -3.25
N LYS A 26 -4.13 -3.94 -4.26
CA LYS A 26 -3.76 -4.46 -5.58
C LYS A 26 -2.60 -5.43 -5.37
N THR A 27 -2.90 -6.73 -5.42
CA THR A 27 -1.92 -7.78 -5.21
C THR A 27 -1.09 -7.86 -6.47
N PHE A 28 0.21 -7.89 -6.27
CA PHE A 28 1.20 -7.98 -7.31
C PHE A 28 1.90 -9.33 -7.14
N GLU A 29 2.26 -9.99 -8.24
CA GLU A 29 3.01 -11.25 -8.19
C GLU A 29 4.49 -11.03 -8.53
N GLU A 30 5.34 -11.90 -8.02
CA GLU A 30 6.77 -11.86 -8.34
C GLU A 30 6.96 -12.15 -9.83
N GLY A 31 7.67 -11.24 -10.50
CA GLY A 31 7.90 -11.31 -11.93
C GLY A 31 6.87 -10.58 -12.79
N ASP A 32 5.87 -9.91 -12.19
CA ASP A 32 4.94 -9.07 -12.93
C ASP A 32 5.58 -7.76 -13.40
N ARG A 33 5.15 -7.24 -14.55
CA ARG A 33 5.70 -6.00 -15.12
C ARG A 33 4.85 -4.83 -14.63
N VAL A 34 5.52 -3.83 -14.08
CA VAL A 34 4.86 -2.68 -13.48
C VAL A 34 5.43 -1.38 -14.01
N SER A 35 4.59 -0.36 -14.07
CA SER A 35 4.97 1.01 -14.38
C SER A 35 4.77 1.87 -13.15
N HIS A 36 5.83 2.56 -12.73
CA HIS A 36 5.79 3.57 -11.70
C HIS A 36 5.82 4.95 -12.34
N ASP A 37 4.83 5.78 -12.04
CA ASP A 37 4.61 7.09 -12.69
C ASP A 37 5.86 8.00 -12.69
N LYS A 38 6.64 7.98 -11.59
CA LYS A 38 7.87 8.78 -11.46
C LYS A 38 9.15 8.09 -11.90
N GLU A 39 9.19 6.76 -11.79
CA GLU A 39 10.46 6.01 -11.84
C GLU A 39 10.60 5.21 -13.12
N GLY A 40 9.51 5.07 -13.88
CA GLY A 40 9.47 4.35 -15.14
C GLY A 40 9.01 2.90 -14.98
N LEU A 41 9.40 2.09 -15.95
CA LEU A 41 9.04 0.67 -16.02
C LEU A 41 9.95 -0.16 -15.14
N GLY A 42 9.38 -1.19 -14.51
CA GLY A 42 10.10 -2.15 -13.71
C GLY A 42 9.40 -3.49 -13.64
N ARG A 43 10.01 -4.42 -12.92
CA ARG A 43 9.49 -5.76 -12.68
C ARG A 43 9.47 -6.03 -11.19
N ILE A 44 8.42 -6.65 -10.68
CA ILE A 44 8.38 -7.01 -9.26
C ILE A 44 9.38 -8.13 -9.00
N THR A 45 10.28 -7.91 -8.05
CA THR A 45 11.29 -8.88 -7.62
C THR A 45 10.92 -9.53 -6.29
N ALA A 46 10.16 -8.83 -5.44
CA ALA A 46 9.68 -9.38 -4.18
C ALA A 46 8.33 -8.76 -3.80
N VAL A 47 7.46 -9.55 -3.19
CA VAL A 47 6.13 -9.11 -2.71
C VAL A 47 6.08 -9.33 -1.21
N GLU A 48 6.03 -8.23 -0.46
CA GLU A 48 5.89 -8.23 1.00
C GLU A 48 4.39 -8.25 1.35
N GLY A 49 3.77 -9.38 1.02
CA GLY A 49 2.36 -9.67 1.25
C GLY A 49 1.42 -8.65 0.62
N THR A 50 0.56 -8.05 1.44
CA THR A 50 -0.44 -7.04 1.02
C THR A 50 -0.02 -5.61 1.37
N HIS A 51 1.19 -5.36 1.86
CA HIS A 51 1.57 -4.05 2.38
C HIS A 51 2.70 -3.38 1.62
N ALA A 52 3.59 -4.14 0.98
CA ALA A 52 4.67 -3.60 0.18
C ALA A 52 5.06 -4.52 -0.99
N VAL A 53 5.65 -3.93 -2.02
CA VAL A 53 6.26 -4.63 -3.15
C VAL A 53 7.61 -4.02 -3.45
N VAL A 54 8.55 -4.84 -3.90
CA VAL A 54 9.87 -4.43 -4.38
C VAL A 54 9.88 -4.57 -5.88
N VAL A 55 10.09 -3.47 -6.56
CA VAL A 55 10.15 -3.36 -8.01
C VAL A 55 11.60 -3.10 -8.43
N ASP A 56 12.15 -3.95 -9.27
CA ASP A 56 13.39 -3.67 -9.99
C ASP A 56 13.09 -2.79 -11.21
N LEU A 57 13.58 -1.56 -11.21
CA LEU A 57 13.42 -0.58 -12.29
C LEU A 57 14.48 -0.78 -13.41
N GLY A 58 15.32 -1.81 -13.30
CA GLY A 58 16.49 -1.97 -14.13
C GLY A 58 17.68 -1.10 -13.68
N GLY A 59 18.87 -1.45 -14.15
CA GLY A 59 20.11 -0.74 -13.80
C GLY A 59 20.55 -0.90 -12.34
N GLY A 60 20.06 -1.93 -11.63
CA GLY A 60 20.38 -2.19 -10.23
C GLY A 60 19.57 -1.35 -9.24
N ARG A 61 18.48 -0.71 -9.70
CA ARG A 61 17.67 0.18 -8.89
C ARG A 61 16.39 -0.52 -8.41
N LEU A 62 16.38 -0.90 -7.14
CA LEU A 62 15.23 -1.50 -6.47
C LEU A 62 14.40 -0.42 -5.78
N LEU A 63 13.13 -0.34 -6.15
CA LEU A 63 12.15 0.56 -5.55
C LEU A 63 11.20 -0.25 -4.67
N ARG A 64 11.22 0.03 -3.38
CA ARG A 64 10.24 -0.50 -2.44
C ARG A 64 9.04 0.45 -2.40
N VAL A 65 7.88 -0.04 -2.82
CA VAL A 65 6.62 0.69 -2.78
C VAL A 65 5.75 0.09 -1.69
N VAL A 66 5.12 0.95 -0.90
CA VAL A 66 4.18 0.57 0.17
C VAL A 66 2.76 0.94 -0.24
N SER A 67 1.79 0.17 0.25
CA SER A 67 0.37 0.43 0.09
C SER A 67 0.06 1.89 0.48
N PRO A 68 -0.77 2.63 -0.28
CA PRO A 68 -1.81 2.18 -1.21
C PRO A 68 -1.39 2.00 -2.69
N PHE A 69 -0.10 1.93 -3.04
CA PHE A 69 0.36 1.70 -4.43
C PHE A 69 -0.24 2.66 -5.49
N ASP A 70 -0.55 3.90 -5.09
CA ASP A 70 -1.30 4.87 -5.89
C ASP A 70 -0.62 5.20 -7.24
N LYS A 71 0.71 5.08 -7.29
CA LYS A 71 1.55 5.41 -8.45
C LYS A 71 2.04 4.19 -9.22
N LEU A 72 1.50 3.02 -8.91
CA LEU A 72 1.96 1.74 -9.45
C LEU A 72 0.87 1.13 -10.32
N HIS A 73 1.16 1.00 -11.61
CA HIS A 73 0.29 0.41 -12.62
C HIS A 73 0.84 -0.95 -13.04
N LEU A 74 -0.03 -1.97 -13.06
CA LEU A 74 0.27 -3.26 -13.67
C LEU A 74 0.20 -3.12 -15.19
N LEU A 75 1.10 -3.76 -15.93
CA LEU A 75 1.17 -3.75 -17.39
C LEU A 75 0.78 -5.09 -18.02
#